data_AF-A0A967VSZ4-F1
#
_entry.id   AF-A0A967VSZ4-F1
#
_cell.length_a   1.000
_cell.length_b   1.000
_cell.length_c   1.000
_cell.angle_alpha   90.00
_cell.angle_beta   90.00
_cell.angle_gamma   90.00
#
_symmetry.space_group_name_H-M   'P 1'
#
loop_
_entity.id
_entity.type
_entity.pdbx_description
1 polymer ?
#
loop_
_entity_poly.entity_id
_entity_poly.type
_entity_poly.pdbx_seq_one_letter_code
_entity_poly.pdbx_strand_id
1 'polypeptide(L)'
;RGPVVGPAFEGDFGALSMSATWLRPRPMGAMFDLVKVRSFDDLRACFASWPSLPLNVVYADTSGTIGWQLIGDAPDRRHGTGAVPQ
;
A
#
# COMPACT_ATOMS: atom_id res chain seq x y z
N ARG A 1 -0.81 -10.36 -13.78
CA ARG A 1 -0.36 -9.35 -14.77
C ARG A 1 -1.44 -8.28 -14.85
N GLY A 2 -1.08 -7.02 -15.12
CA GLY A 2 -2.03 -5.93 -15.29
C GLY A 2 -1.82 -5.22 -16.63
N PRO A 3 -2.16 -3.93 -16.77
CA PRO A 3 -2.11 -3.22 -18.04
C PRO A 3 -0.68 -3.11 -18.59
N VAL A 4 -0.58 -3.01 -19.92
CA VAL A 4 0.67 -2.64 -20.60
C VAL A 4 0.93 -1.15 -20.35
N VAL A 5 2.14 -0.84 -19.89
CA VAL A 5 2.58 0.53 -19.58
C VAL A 5 3.52 1.11 -20.63
N GLY A 6 4.00 0.29 -21.56
CA GLY A 6 4.88 0.72 -22.65
C GLY A 6 5.77 -0.42 -23.15
N PRO A 7 6.71 -0.13 -24.07
CA PRO A 7 7.77 -1.07 -24.45
C PRO A 7 8.70 -1.35 -23.26
N ALA A 8 9.28 -2.55 -23.19
CA ALA A 8 10.21 -2.93 -22.12
C ALA A 8 11.59 -2.27 -22.29
N PHE A 9 12.06 -2.17 -23.54
CA PHE A 9 13.29 -1.51 -23.95
C PHE A 9 13.11 -0.92 -25.37
N GLU A 10 14.05 -0.09 -25.82
CA GLU A 10 14.09 0.34 -27.22
C GLU A 10 14.32 -0.87 -28.14
N GLY A 11 13.55 -0.98 -29.23
CA GLY A 11 13.60 -2.11 -30.16
C GLY A 11 12.61 -3.24 -29.85
N ASP A 12 12.83 -4.42 -30.41
CA ASP A 12 11.86 -5.52 -30.42
C ASP A 12 11.93 -6.41 -29.17
N PHE A 13 11.97 -5.81 -27.98
CA PHE A 13 12.03 -6.52 -26.69
C PHE A 13 10.65 -6.78 -26.06
N GLY A 14 9.57 -6.41 -26.75
CA GLY A 14 8.20 -6.57 -26.28
C GLY A 14 7.74 -5.49 -25.32
N ALA A 15 6.60 -5.74 -24.66
CA ALA A 15 5.90 -4.76 -23.84
C ALA A 15 6.03 -5.07 -22.34
N LEU A 16 6.14 -4.00 -21.54
CA LEU A 16 6.12 -4.05 -20.09
C LEU A 16 4.67 -4.00 -19.58
N SER A 17 4.30 -4.96 -18.72
CA SER A 17 3.03 -4.94 -18.00
C SER A 17 3.23 -4.58 -16.53
N MET A 18 2.36 -3.74 -15.96
CA MET A 18 2.41 -3.37 -14.54
C MET A 18 1.36 -4.14 -13.74
N SER A 19 1.75 -4.67 -12.58
CA SER A 19 0.84 -5.24 -11.58
C SER A 19 1.12 -4.58 -10.24
N ALA A 20 0.07 -4.06 -9.62
CA ALA A 20 0.18 -3.15 -8.49
C ALA A 20 -1.01 -3.36 -7.53
N THR A 21 -0.78 -3.18 -6.22
CA THR A 21 -1.80 -3.47 -5.17
C THR A 21 -3.00 -2.52 -5.25
N TRP A 22 -2.80 -1.30 -5.77
CA TRP A 22 -3.82 -0.27 -5.97
C TRP A 22 -4.62 -0.41 -7.28
N LEU A 23 -4.26 -1.35 -8.17
CA LEU A 23 -5.04 -1.61 -9.39
C LEU A 23 -6.36 -2.36 -9.11
N ARG A 24 -6.54 -2.85 -7.88
CA ARG A 24 -7.78 -3.51 -7.45
C ARG A 24 -8.60 -2.51 -6.63
N PRO A 25 -9.74 -2.01 -7.17
CA PRO A 25 -10.60 -1.10 -6.43
C PRO A 25 -11.07 -1.75 -5.13
N ARG A 26 -10.90 -1.02 -4.02
CA ARG A 26 -11.40 -1.40 -2.70
C ARG A 26 -11.91 -0.16 -1.99
N PRO A 27 -12.87 -0.30 -1.06
CA PRO A 27 -13.37 0.82 -0.28
C PRO A 27 -12.23 1.51 0.50
N MET A 28 -12.20 2.84 0.48
CA MET A 28 -11.25 3.67 1.25
C MET A 28 -11.55 3.70 2.76
N GLY A 29 -12.66 3.08 3.22
CA GLY A 29 -13.25 3.11 4.57
C GLY A 29 -12.43 3.72 5.71
N ALA A 30 -11.24 3.17 5.97
CA ALA A 30 -10.25 3.66 6.93
C ALA A 30 -10.04 5.20 6.93
N MET A 31 -10.05 5.84 5.76
CA MET A 31 -9.91 7.31 5.64
C MET A 31 -11.02 8.06 6.41
N PHE A 32 -12.25 7.55 6.36
CA PHE A 32 -13.40 8.16 7.01
C PHE A 32 -13.56 7.69 8.46
N ASP A 33 -13.11 6.49 8.78
CA ASP A 33 -13.18 5.94 10.14
C ASP A 33 -12.06 6.43 11.06
N LEU A 34 -11.00 7.06 10.52
CA LEU A 34 -9.89 7.61 11.30
C LEU A 34 -10.36 8.58 12.41
N VAL A 35 -11.43 9.34 12.18
CA VAL A 35 -12.01 10.27 13.16
C VAL A 35 -12.62 9.58 14.39
N LYS A 36 -12.82 8.25 14.33
CA LYS A 36 -13.40 7.45 15.41
C LYS A 36 -12.35 6.75 16.29
N VAL A 37 -11.07 6.75 15.87
CA VAL A 37 -9.96 6.09 16.58
C VAL A 37 -9.76 6.70 17.97
N ARG A 38 -9.65 5.85 19.01
CA ARG A 38 -9.47 6.29 20.41
C ARG A 38 -8.18 5.77 21.05
N SER A 39 -7.50 4.84 20.41
CA SER A 39 -6.27 4.22 20.89
C SER A 39 -5.34 3.87 19.72
N PHE A 40 -4.08 3.57 20.02
CA PHE A 40 -3.15 3.10 18.99
C PHE A 40 -3.57 1.74 18.39
N ASP A 41 -4.21 0.87 19.17
CA ASP A 41 -4.75 -0.40 18.65
C ASP A 41 -5.92 -0.18 17.69
N ASP A 42 -6.80 0.80 17.96
CA ASP A 42 -7.85 1.20 17.01
C ASP A 42 -7.26 1.72 15.70
N LEU A 43 -6.18 2.51 15.78
CA LEU A 43 -5.47 3.02 14.60
C LEU A 43 -4.92 1.86 13.75
N ARG A 44 -4.32 0.86 14.39
CA ARG A 44 -3.82 -0.34 13.69
C ARG A 44 -4.95 -1.12 13.04
N ALA A 45 -6.06 -1.30 13.74
CA ALA A 45 -7.24 -1.97 13.20
C ALA A 45 -7.86 -1.19 12.03
N CYS A 46 -7.97 0.14 12.16
CA CYS A 46 -8.49 1.04 11.13
C CYS A 46 -7.69 0.92 9.82
N PHE A 47 -6.35 0.89 9.91
CA PHE A 47 -5.47 0.79 8.75
C PHE A 47 -5.14 -0.65 8.30
N ALA A 48 -5.76 -1.68 8.89
CA ALA A 48 -5.51 -3.08 8.53
C ALA A 48 -5.83 -3.39 7.06
N SER A 49 -6.69 -2.60 6.41
CA SER A 49 -7.00 -2.71 4.99
C SER A 49 -6.96 -1.33 4.31
N TRP A 50 -5.77 -0.76 4.16
CA TRP A 50 -5.53 0.51 3.45
C TRP A 50 -5.21 0.28 1.95
N PRO A 51 -6.13 0.59 1.02
CA PRO A 51 -5.95 0.22 -0.39
C PRO A 51 -5.20 1.26 -1.25
N SER A 52 -4.56 2.25 -0.60
CA SER A 52 -3.90 3.37 -1.27
C SER A 52 -2.38 3.32 -1.07
N LEU A 53 -1.70 4.43 -1.37
CA LEU A 53 -0.26 4.55 -1.24
C LEU A 53 0.23 4.18 0.18
N PRO A 54 1.35 3.44 0.30
CA PRO A 54 1.96 3.16 1.58
C PRO A 54 2.43 4.44 2.28
N LEU A 55 2.21 4.53 3.60
CA LEU A 55 2.55 5.70 4.39
C LEU A 55 3.17 5.29 5.73
N ASN A 56 4.12 6.10 6.20
CA ASN A 56 4.55 6.09 7.59
C ASN A 56 3.54 6.89 8.40
N VAL A 57 2.77 6.23 9.26
CA VAL A 57 1.79 6.88 10.14
C VAL A 57 2.37 6.97 11.53
N VAL A 58 2.45 8.19 12.05
CA VAL A 58 2.85 8.49 13.43
C VAL A 58 1.59 8.82 14.24
N TYR A 59 1.54 8.36 15.49
CA TYR A 59 0.42 8.48 16.40
C TYR A 59 0.84 9.11 17.72
N ALA A 60 -0.06 9.90 18.29
CA ALA A 60 0.01 10.37 19.67
C ALA A 60 -1.41 10.54 20.23
N ASP A 61 -1.60 10.32 21.53
CA ASP A 61 -2.87 10.57 22.21
C ASP A 61 -2.71 11.21 23.60
N THR A 62 -3.84 11.55 24.23
CA THR A 62 -3.88 12.23 25.54
C THR A 62 -3.52 11.33 26.72
N SER A 63 -3.39 10.01 26.53
CA SER A 63 -2.86 9.10 27.55
C SER A 63 -1.33 9.14 27.63
N GLY A 64 -0.68 9.83 26.67
CA GLY A 64 0.78 9.87 26.53
C GLY A 64 1.33 8.75 25.63
N THR A 65 0.46 7.97 24.98
CA THR A 65 0.89 6.94 24.03
C THR A 65 1.42 7.60 22.77
N ILE A 66 2.61 7.20 22.33
CA ILE A 66 3.16 7.54 21.01
C ILE A 66 3.43 6.24 20.24
N GLY A 67 3.22 6.26 18.93
CA GLY A 67 3.34 5.07 18.11
C GLY A 67 3.67 5.36 16.65
N TRP A 68 4.12 4.33 15.95
CA TRP A 68 4.37 4.36 14.53
C TRP A 68 3.92 3.06 13.87
N GLN A 69 3.32 3.15 12.68
CA GLN A 69 3.07 2.01 11.82
C GLN A 69 3.27 2.37 10.34
N LEU A 70 3.83 1.43 9.58
CA LEU A 70 3.75 1.45 8.12
C LEU A 70 2.38 0.89 7.72
N ILE A 71 1.63 1.65 6.93
CA ILE A 71 0.33 1.22 6.37
C ILE A 71 0.44 0.97 4.87
N GLY A 72 -0.54 0.24 4.32
CA GLY A 72 -0.65 -0.06 2.90
C GLY A 72 -0.20 -1.47 2.55
N ASP A 73 -0.62 -1.94 1.37
CA ASP A 73 -0.37 -3.30 0.94
C ASP A 73 0.96 -3.44 0.20
N ALA A 74 1.75 -4.42 0.62
CA ALA A 74 2.92 -4.89 -0.11
C ALA A 74 2.56 -6.10 -1.00
N PRO A 75 3.08 -6.19 -2.23
CA PRO A 75 2.93 -7.37 -3.06
C PRO A 75 3.70 -8.55 -2.47
N ASP A 76 3.04 -9.69 -2.33
CA ASP A 76 3.67 -10.97 -2.02
C ASP A 76 4.31 -11.56 -3.29
N ARG A 77 5.65 -11.69 -3.31
CA ARG A 77 6.44 -12.15 -4.46
C ARG A 77 7.16 -13.44 -4.12
N ARG A 78 7.07 -14.44 -5.00
CA ARG A 78 7.80 -15.71 -4.86
C ARG A 78 9.31 -15.58 -5.13
N HIS A 79 9.71 -14.69 -6.05
CA HIS A 79 11.10 -14.51 -6.46
C HIS A 79 11.39 -13.04 -6.84
N GLY A 80 12.68 -12.69 -6.87
CA GLY A 80 13.18 -11.37 -7.26
C GLY A 80 13.14 -10.32 -6.14
N THR A 81 13.94 -9.26 -6.27
CA THR A 81 14.07 -8.18 -5.27
C THR A 81 13.17 -6.98 -5.55
N GLY A 82 12.48 -6.97 -6.69
CA GLY A 82 11.69 -5.82 -7.15
C GLY A 82 12.50 -4.72 -7.83
N ALA A 83 13.82 -4.89 -8.00
CA ALA A 83 14.68 -3.92 -8.67
C ALA A 83 14.53 -3.94 -10.21
N VAL A 84 14.17 -5.08 -10.79
CA VAL A 84 13.97 -5.26 -12.24
C VAL A 84 12.69 -6.05 -12.51
N PRO A 85 12.02 -5.82 -13.66
CA PRO A 85 10.96 -6.70 -14.15
C PRO A 85 11.43 -8.15 -14.31
N GLN A 86 10.50 -9.10 -14.17
CA GLN A 86 10.70 -10.56 -14.37
C GLN A 86 9.75 -11.06 -15.45
#